data_AF-A0A382NMW4-F1
#
_entry.id   AF-A0A382NMW4-F1
#
_cell.length_a   1.000
_cell.length_b   1.000
_cell.length_c   1.000
_cell.angle_alpha   90.00
_cell.angle_beta   90.00
_cell.angle_gamma   90.00
#
_symmetry.space_group_name_H-M   'P 1'
#
loop_
_entity.id
_entity.type
_entity.pdbx_description
1 polymer ?
#
loop_
_entity_poly.entity_id
_entity_poly.type
_entity_poly.pdbx_seq_one_letter_code
_entity_poly.pdbx_strand_id
1 'polypeptide(L)'
;YLQWFHYAEGMIMPQVNIIVVESILLPEDRRNKVNLERATKLLTRMLTAVEEGLADQDFLAGDFSGADIMAGHACVVAARLGADLSDKPNVSAYTKRLEARPALQKAFET
;
A
#
# COMPACT_ATOMS: atom_id res chain seq x y z
N TYR A 1 -5.96 11.48 -10.89
CA TYR A 1 -4.97 10.60 -11.53
C TYR A 1 -3.53 10.90 -11.09
N LEU A 2 -2.86 11.95 -11.59
CA LEU A 2 -1.41 12.18 -11.38
C LEU A 2 -1.02 12.34 -9.91
N GLN A 3 -1.88 12.98 -9.11
CA GLN A 3 -1.69 13.09 -7.67
C GLN A 3 -1.47 11.72 -7.03
N TRP A 4 -2.33 10.74 -7.29
CA TRP A 4 -2.24 9.40 -6.72
C TRP A 4 -1.03 8.63 -7.24
N PHE A 5 -0.73 8.80 -8.53
CA PHE A 5 0.46 8.22 -9.14
C PHE A 5 1.73 8.68 -8.39
N HIS A 6 1.90 9.98 -8.18
CA HIS A 6 3.05 10.50 -7.44
C HIS A 6 2.98 10.25 -5.93
N TYR A 7 1.78 10.19 -5.34
CA TYR A 7 1.61 9.89 -3.92
C TYR A 7 2.13 8.50 -3.56
N ALA A 8 1.93 7.52 -4.45
CA ALA A 8 2.48 6.17 -4.27
C ALA A 8 4.00 6.19 -4.08
N GLU A 9 4.73 6.80 -5.01
CA GLU A 9 6.19 6.84 -5.01
C GLU A 9 6.74 7.79 -3.94
N GLY A 10 6.07 8.92 -3.70
CA GLY A 10 6.55 9.93 -2.75
C GLY A 10 6.33 9.55 -1.28
N MET A 11 5.25 8.81 -0.98
CA MET A 11 4.77 8.65 0.39
C MET A 11 4.71 7.19 0.83
N ILE A 12 4.14 6.29 0.00
CA ILE A 12 3.88 4.90 0.38
C ILE A 12 5.13 4.04 0.19
N MET A 13 5.71 4.04 -1.02
CA MET A 13 6.83 3.18 -1.40
C MET A 13 8.09 3.36 -0.55
N PRO A 14 8.47 4.56 -0.07
CA PRO A 14 9.62 4.70 0.82
C PRO A 14 9.49 3.90 2.12
N GLN A 15 8.29 3.83 2.70
CA GLN A 15 8.05 3.06 3.92
C GLN A 15 8.00 1.55 3.64
N VAL A 16 7.39 1.15 2.52
CA VAL A 16 7.42 -0.24 2.03
C VAL A 16 8.87 -0.72 1.89
N ASN A 17 9.74 0.08 1.27
CA ASN A 17 11.15 -0.27 1.10
C ASN A 17 11.86 -0.50 2.45
N ILE A 18 11.65 0.37 3.44
CA ILE A 18 12.24 0.19 4.77
C ILE A 18 11.74 -1.12 5.40
N ILE A 19 10.43 -1.39 5.34
CA ILE A 19 9.87 -2.62 5.90
C ILE A 19 10.47 -3.85 5.22
N VAL A 20 10.57 -3.87 3.89
CA VAL A 20 11.15 -4.99 3.14
C VAL A 20 12.63 -5.19 3.51
N VAL A 21 13.42 -4.12 3.59
CA VAL A 21 14.82 -4.20 4.02
C VAL A 21 14.93 -4.78 5.43
N GLU A 22 14.16 -4.26 6.37
CA GLU A 22 14.26 -4.59 7.79
C GLU A 22 13.59 -5.93 8.17
N SER A 23 12.71 -6.49 7.33
CA SER A 23 11.98 -7.73 7.64
C SER A 23 12.30 -8.90 6.71
N ILE A 24 12.74 -8.65 5.48
CA ILE A 24 12.98 -9.67 4.46
C ILE A 24 14.45 -9.72 4.06
N LEU A 25 15.04 -8.59 3.66
CA LEU A 25 16.37 -8.59 3.03
C LEU A 25 17.53 -8.69 4.02
N LEU A 26 17.46 -7.99 5.15
CA LEU A 26 18.53 -8.05 6.14
C LEU A 26 18.49 -9.36 6.93
N PRO A 27 19.66 -9.96 7.22
CA PRO A 27 19.75 -11.05 8.18
C PRO A 27 19.36 -10.54 9.57
N GLU A 28 18.83 -11.42 10.42
CA GLU A 28 18.16 -11.05 11.67
C GLU A 28 19.02 -10.21 12.61
N ASP A 29 20.33 -10.50 12.66
CA ASP A 29 21.33 -9.79 13.47
C ASP A 29 21.57 -8.34 13.03
N ARG A 30 21.17 -7.97 11.81
CA ARG A 30 21.33 -6.63 11.23
C ARG A 30 20.04 -5.82 11.16
N ARG A 31 18.91 -6.41 11.53
CA ARG A 31 17.61 -5.74 11.51
C ARG A 31 17.50 -4.73 12.64
N ASN A 32 16.87 -3.60 12.35
CA ASN A 32 16.55 -2.59 13.33
C ASN A 32 15.04 -2.54 13.58
N LYS A 33 14.62 -3.06 14.74
CA LYS A 33 13.21 -3.07 15.16
C LYS A 33 12.59 -1.68 15.22
N VAL A 34 13.34 -0.65 15.63
CA VAL A 34 12.84 0.73 15.70
C VAL A 34 12.55 1.29 14.31
N ASN A 35 13.38 0.95 13.32
CA ASN A 35 13.15 1.36 11.93
C ASN A 35 11.90 0.67 11.37
N LEU A 36 11.77 -0.64 11.60
CA LEU A 36 10.62 -1.42 11.18
C LEU A 36 9.31 -0.86 11.77
N GLU A 37 9.24 -0.70 13.09
CA GLU A 37 8.06 -0.17 13.78
C GLU A 37 7.70 1.24 13.31
N ARG A 38 8.71 2.11 13.14
CA ARG A 38 8.49 3.47 12.63
C ARG A 38 7.94 3.46 11.22
N ALA A 39 8.53 2.65 10.33
CA ALA A 39 8.10 2.55 8.94
C ALA A 39 6.67 2.00 8.84
N THR A 40 6.35 0.95 9.60
CA THR A 40 4.98 0.40 9.65
C THR A 40 3.98 1.45 10.15
N LYS A 41 4.31 2.20 11.22
CA LYS A 41 3.44 3.27 11.73
C LYS A 41 3.23 4.38 10.70
N LEU A 42 4.30 4.81 10.01
CA LEU A 42 4.20 5.83 8.97
C LEU A 42 3.39 5.33 7.77
N LEU A 43 3.61 4.09 7.36
CA LEU A 43 2.84 3.44 6.28
C LEU A 43 1.35 3.42 6.60
N THR A 44 0.97 2.96 7.80
CA THR A 44 -0.41 3.01 8.31
C THR A 44 -0.98 4.43 8.22
N ARG A 45 -0.21 5.46 8.62
CA ARG A 45 -0.67 6.85 8.55
C ARG A 45 -0.84 7.36 7.11
N MET A 46 0.02 6.97 6.18
CA MET A 46 -0.09 7.40 4.77
C MET A 46 -1.37 6.85 4.12
N LEU A 47 -1.84 5.68 4.55
CA LEU A 47 -3.09 5.11 4.05
C LEU A 47 -4.33 5.90 4.48
N THR A 48 -4.25 6.81 5.46
CA THR A 48 -5.37 7.71 5.79
C THR A 48 -5.75 8.62 4.63
N ALA A 49 -4.79 9.13 3.87
CA ALA A 49 -5.11 9.96 2.70
C ALA A 49 -5.83 9.13 1.62
N VAL A 50 -5.42 7.86 1.45
CA VAL A 50 -6.06 6.93 0.51
C VAL A 50 -7.48 6.61 0.95
N GLU A 51 -7.70 6.38 2.24
CA GLU A 51 -9.03 6.16 2.83
C GLU A 51 -9.99 7.32 2.56
N GLU A 52 -9.55 8.55 2.82
CA GLU A 52 -10.32 9.77 2.51
C GLU A 52 -10.55 9.92 1.01
N GLY A 53 -9.52 9.62 0.21
CA GLY A 53 -9.58 9.65 -1.24
C GLY A 53 -10.57 8.66 -1.85
N LEU A 54 -10.95 7.61 -1.13
CA LEU A 54 -11.89 6.58 -1.58
C LEU A 54 -13.30 6.74 -0.98
N ALA A 55 -13.56 7.82 -0.22
CA ALA A 55 -14.83 7.97 0.52
C ALA A 55 -16.08 7.83 -0.35
N ASP A 56 -16.07 8.42 -1.55
CA ASP A 56 -17.22 8.45 -2.47
C ASP A 56 -16.92 7.75 -3.82
N GLN A 57 -15.84 6.96 -3.91
CA GLN A 57 -15.42 6.35 -5.17
C GLN A 57 -14.73 4.99 -4.99
N ASP A 58 -14.95 4.10 -5.96
CA ASP A 58 -14.40 2.74 -5.95
C ASP A 58 -12.91 2.68 -6.32
N PHE A 59 -12.41 3.68 -7.05
CA PHE A 59 -11.02 3.79 -7.52
C PHE A 59 -10.50 5.21 -7.30
N LEU A 60 -9.17 5.37 -7.19
CA LEU A 60 -8.56 6.63 -6.74
C LEU A 60 -8.80 7.82 -7.70
N ALA A 61 -9.03 7.53 -8.97
CA ALA A 61 -9.29 8.54 -10.00
C ALA A 61 -10.72 8.45 -10.57
N GLY A 62 -11.67 7.89 -9.82
CA GLY A 62 -13.04 7.63 -10.24
C GLY A 62 -13.15 6.26 -10.90
N ASP A 63 -12.67 6.15 -12.14
CA ASP A 63 -12.58 4.88 -12.87
C ASP A 63 -11.23 4.21 -12.65
N PHE A 64 -11.20 2.88 -12.82
CA PHE A 64 -9.95 2.11 -12.76
C PHE A 64 -8.94 2.65 -13.78
N SER A 65 -7.75 2.96 -13.31
CA SER A 65 -6.73 3.65 -14.10
C SER A 65 -5.31 3.21 -13.70
N GLY A 66 -4.30 3.73 -14.39
CA GLY A 66 -2.90 3.57 -13.99
C GLY A 66 -2.57 4.09 -12.58
N ALA A 67 -3.40 4.96 -11.99
CA ALA A 67 -3.27 5.33 -10.58
C ALA A 67 -3.51 4.12 -9.67
N ASP A 68 -4.47 3.25 -9.99
CA ASP A 68 -4.78 2.04 -9.21
C ASP A 68 -3.77 0.93 -9.46
N ILE A 69 -3.17 0.89 -10.65
CA ILE A 69 -2.06 -0.02 -10.94
C ILE A 69 -0.85 0.31 -10.06
N MET A 70 -0.55 1.59 -9.83
CA MET A 70 0.62 1.97 -9.04
C MET A 70 0.29 2.17 -7.56
N ALA A 71 -0.56 3.14 -7.23
CA ALA A 71 -0.93 3.45 -5.86
C ALA A 71 -1.80 2.34 -5.24
N GLY A 72 -2.70 1.77 -6.03
CA GLY A 72 -3.54 0.66 -5.55
C GLY A 72 -2.72 -0.59 -5.24
N HIS A 73 -1.78 -0.97 -6.11
CA HIS A 73 -0.83 -2.04 -5.81
C HIS A 73 0.00 -1.73 -4.55
N ALA A 74 0.48 -0.49 -4.39
CA ALA A 74 1.19 -0.08 -3.18
C ALA A 74 0.33 -0.24 -1.90
N CYS A 75 -0.98 0.01 -1.97
CA CYS A 75 -1.92 -0.24 -0.87
C CYS A 75 -2.08 -1.74 -0.57
N VAL A 76 -2.17 -2.60 -1.61
CA VAL A 76 -2.22 -4.06 -1.46
C VAL A 76 -0.95 -4.56 -0.76
N VAL A 77 0.23 -4.11 -1.21
CA VAL A 77 1.50 -4.48 -0.58
C VAL A 77 1.58 -3.96 0.85
N ALA A 78 1.13 -2.74 1.12
CA ALA A 78 1.13 -2.17 2.46
C ALA A 78 0.31 -3.01 3.46
N ALA A 79 -0.87 -3.47 3.04
CA ALA A 79 -1.71 -4.37 3.85
C ALA A 79 -0.98 -5.69 4.19
N ARG A 80 -0.31 -6.29 3.20
CA ARG A 80 0.46 -7.54 3.38
C ARG A 80 1.69 -7.36 4.27
N LEU A 81 2.28 -6.17 4.29
CA LEU A 81 3.44 -5.82 5.11
C LEU A 81 3.09 -5.36 6.53
N GLY A 82 1.82 -5.48 6.94
CA GLY A 82 1.39 -5.25 8.32
C GLY A 82 0.96 -3.80 8.61
N ALA A 83 0.61 -3.01 7.60
CA ALA A 83 -0.10 -1.76 7.83
C ALA A 83 -1.47 -2.04 8.49
N ASP A 84 -1.84 -1.21 9.46
CA ASP A 84 -3.12 -1.33 10.17
C ASP A 84 -4.25 -0.66 9.39
N LEU A 85 -5.24 -1.47 9.02
CA LEU A 85 -6.43 -1.05 8.26
C LEU A 85 -7.71 -1.12 9.10
N SER A 86 -7.62 -1.32 10.41
CA SER A 86 -8.80 -1.47 11.28
C SER A 86 -9.75 -0.26 11.23
N ASP A 87 -9.22 0.93 10.99
CA ASP A 87 -9.92 2.21 10.83
C ASP A 87 -10.04 2.66 9.36
N LYS A 88 -9.72 1.78 8.38
CA LYS A 88 -9.67 2.11 6.94
C LYS A 88 -10.52 1.14 6.11
N PRO A 89 -11.86 1.16 6.29
CA PRO A 89 -12.76 0.26 5.57
C PRO A 89 -12.71 0.46 4.05
N ASN A 90 -12.53 1.68 3.54
CA ASN A 90 -12.49 1.94 2.10
C ASN A 90 -11.22 1.37 1.48
N VAL A 91 -10.05 1.56 2.11
CA VAL A 91 -8.80 0.93 1.68
C VAL A 91 -8.91 -0.59 1.72
N SER A 92 -9.52 -1.16 2.77
CA SER A 92 -9.73 -2.61 2.88
C SER A 92 -10.64 -3.17 1.77
N ALA A 93 -11.72 -2.47 1.45
CA ALA A 93 -12.60 -2.85 0.34
C ALA A 93 -11.89 -2.69 -1.02
N TYR A 94 -11.12 -1.62 -1.18
CA TYR A 94 -10.37 -1.30 -2.38
C TYR A 94 -9.28 -2.33 -2.69
N THR A 95 -8.45 -2.70 -1.71
CA THR A 95 -7.40 -3.73 -1.91
C THR A 95 -8.01 -5.06 -2.28
N LYS A 96 -9.09 -5.49 -1.62
CA LYS A 96 -9.83 -6.72 -1.99
C LYS A 96 -10.36 -6.66 -3.42
N ARG A 97 -10.91 -5.51 -3.83
CA ARG A 97 -11.41 -5.31 -5.20
C ARG A 97 -10.29 -5.41 -6.23
N LEU A 98 -9.10 -4.87 -5.93
CA LEU A 98 -7.93 -5.00 -6.79
C LEU A 98 -7.43 -6.45 -6.85
N GLU A 99 -7.32 -7.13 -5.72
CA GLU A 99 -6.88 -8.53 -5.62
C GLU A 99 -7.84 -9.52 -6.31
N ALA A 100 -9.12 -9.15 -6.46
CA ALA A 100 -10.08 -9.93 -7.22
C ALA A 100 -9.88 -9.84 -8.75
N ARG A 101 -9.04 -8.92 -9.25
CA ARG A 101 -8.83 -8.73 -10.69
C ARG A 101 -7.92 -9.84 -11.24
N PRO A 102 -8.34 -10.58 -12.28
CA PRO A 102 -7.55 -11.67 -12.86
C PRO A 102 -6.14 -11.25 -13.31
N ALA A 103 -5.99 -10.02 -13.81
CA ALA A 103 -4.68 -9.49 -14.22
C ALA A 103 -3.70 -9.33 -13.05
N LEU A 104 -4.19 -8.90 -11.87
CA LEU A 104 -3.35 -8.75 -10.69
C LEU A 104 -3.02 -10.13 -10.08
N GLN A 105 -3.99 -11.03 -10.04
CA GLN A 105 -3.75 -12.42 -9.62
C GLN A 105 -2.67 -13.06 -10.49
N LYS A 106 -2.78 -12.90 -11.81
CA LYS A 106 -1.79 -13.44 -12.73
C LYS A 106 -0.40 -12.84 -12.50
N ALA A 107 -0.30 -11.56 -12.18
CA ALA A 107 0.97 -10.91 -11.88
C ALA A 107 1.63 -11.48 -10.61
N PHE A 108 0.86 -11.79 -9.56
CA PHE A 108 1.40 -12.37 -8.31
C PHE A 108 1.78 -13.86 -8.43
N GLU A 109 1.26 -14.58 -9.41
CA GLU A 109 1.61 -15.98 -9.69
C GLU A 109 2.93 -16.14 -10.45
N THR A 110 3.51 -15.04 -10.93
CA THR A 110 4.76 -15.02 -11.71
C THR A 110 5.98 -14.88 -10.82
#